data_AF-A0A1B9MM96-F1
#
_entry.id   AF-A0A1B9MM96-F1
#
_cell.length_a   1.000
_cell.length_b   1.000
_cell.length_c   1.000
_cell.angle_alpha   90.00
_cell.angle_beta   90.00
_cell.angle_gamma   90.00
#
_symmetry.space_group_name_H-M   'P 1'
#
loop_
_entity.id
_entity.type
_entity.pdbx_description
1 polymer ?
#
loop_
_entity_poly.entity_id
_entity_poly.type
_entity_poly.pdbx_seq_one_letter_code
_entity_poly.pdbx_strand_id
1 'polypeptide(L)'
;MFDNIKALYWQHKARLGAPSLVHDIRDKGYDVSKRTVSRILQKLGLRSKVARKFKLRVAPKLFYNMLPNTLNRQFNPERPNQVLVTNITYIKTHEGWLYLCVIIDLFGRKVIRQQTSSHIDRNLVCNTLKHALFRRQFPKGVSLHIDRGS
;
A
#
# COMPACT_ATOMS: atom_id res chain seq x y z
N MET A 1 -9.99 40.23 7.35
CA MET A 1 -10.39 38.81 7.58
C MET A 1 -9.97 37.88 6.43
N PHE A 2 -10.33 38.16 5.16
CA PHE A 2 -9.91 37.33 4.00
C PHE A 2 -8.38 37.21 3.88
N ASP A 3 -7.66 38.32 4.03
CA ASP A 3 -6.19 38.33 3.96
C ASP A 3 -5.54 37.57 5.12
N ASN A 4 -6.14 37.60 6.31
CA ASN A 4 -5.66 36.85 7.47
C ASN A 4 -5.82 35.33 7.28
N ILE A 5 -6.95 34.88 6.71
CA ILE A 5 -7.17 33.47 6.39
C ILE A 5 -6.22 33.02 5.26
N LYS A 6 -6.01 33.87 4.25
CA LYS A 6 -5.06 33.60 3.16
C LYS A 6 -3.62 33.52 3.67
N ALA A 7 -3.21 34.42 4.55
CA ALA A 7 -1.89 34.43 5.17
C ALA A 7 -1.66 33.17 6.03
N LEU A 8 -2.62 32.81 6.88
CA LEU A 8 -2.56 31.58 7.68
C LEU A 8 -2.50 30.32 6.81
N TYR A 9 -3.29 30.28 5.73
CA TYR A 9 -3.26 29.17 4.77
C TYR A 9 -1.87 28.98 4.15
N TRP A 10 -1.18 30.08 3.76
CA TRP A 10 0.17 30.01 3.20
C TRP A 10 1.26 29.79 4.25
N GLN A 11 1.08 30.28 5.48
CA GLN A 11 1.94 29.97 6.62
C GLN A 11 2.00 28.45 6.86
N HIS A 12 0.85 27.78 6.74
CA HIS A 12 0.76 26.31 6.80
C HIS A 12 1.12 25.60 5.49
N LYS A 13 1.74 26.30 4.54
CA LYS A 13 2.15 25.78 3.22
C LYS A 13 1.00 25.08 2.48
N ALA A 14 -0.21 25.64 2.62
CA ALA A 14 -1.46 25.14 2.08
C ALA A 14 -1.92 23.78 2.64
N ARG A 15 -1.30 23.23 3.69
CA ARG A 15 -1.62 21.88 4.21
C ARG A 15 -2.94 21.84 4.98
N LEU A 16 -3.27 22.92 5.67
CA LEU A 16 -4.46 22.99 6.51
C LEU A 16 -5.68 23.46 5.73
N GLY A 17 -6.85 22.97 6.14
CA GLY A 17 -8.16 23.39 5.62
C GLY A 17 -8.99 24.09 6.68
N ALA A 18 -10.25 24.40 6.34
CA ALA A 18 -11.19 25.06 7.24
C ALA A 18 -11.33 24.43 8.65
N PRO A 19 -11.26 23.09 8.86
CA PRO A 19 -11.33 22.52 10.20
C PRO A 19 -10.20 22.97 11.13
N SER A 20 -9.01 23.25 10.59
CA SER A 20 -7.85 23.65 11.40
C SER A 20 -7.68 25.17 11.42
N LEU A 21 -7.85 25.83 10.26
CA LEU A 21 -7.70 27.28 10.14
C LEU A 21 -8.73 28.08 10.95
N VAL A 22 -9.85 27.46 11.34
CA VAL A 22 -10.83 28.09 12.23
C VAL A 22 -10.31 28.29 13.65
N HIS A 23 -9.39 27.43 14.12
CA HIS A 23 -8.76 27.60 15.43
C HIS A 23 -7.76 28.76 15.37
N ASP A 24 -6.86 28.74 14.39
CA ASP A 24 -5.85 29.79 14.20
C ASP A 24 -6.45 31.20 14.02
N ILE A 25 -7.59 31.31 13.35
CA ILE A 25 -8.24 32.61 13.14
C ILE A 25 -8.98 33.09 14.40
N ARG A 26 -9.49 32.15 15.24
CA ARG A 26 -10.07 32.47 16.55
C ARG A 26 -9.01 32.94 17.54
N ASP A 27 -7.83 32.33 17.49
CA ASP A 27 -6.68 32.75 18.31
C ASP A 27 -6.19 34.16 17.94
N LYS A 28 -6.46 34.61 16.70
CA LYS A 28 -6.25 36.00 16.25
C LYS A 28 -7.39 36.96 16.64
N GLY A 29 -8.35 36.53 17.45
CA GLY A 29 -9.46 37.34 17.97
C GLY A 29 -10.70 37.40 17.10
N TYR A 30 -10.84 36.54 16.07
CA TYR A 30 -12.03 36.52 15.21
C TYR A 30 -13.01 35.42 15.64
N ASP A 31 -14.23 35.79 16.04
CA ASP A 31 -15.29 34.81 16.30
C ASP A 31 -15.98 34.37 15.01
N VAL A 32 -15.50 33.28 14.42
CA VAL A 32 -15.97 32.80 13.12
C VAL A 32 -16.20 31.29 13.13
N SER A 33 -17.20 30.86 12.38
CA SER A 33 -17.53 29.44 12.22
C SER A 33 -16.63 28.76 11.18
N LYS A 34 -16.44 27.45 11.32
CA LYS A 34 -15.79 26.61 10.29
C LYS A 34 -16.47 26.76 8.92
N ARG A 35 -17.80 26.91 8.88
CA ARG A 35 -18.57 27.10 7.64
C ARG A 35 -18.20 28.43 6.96
N THR A 36 -18.01 29.49 7.74
CA THR A 36 -17.57 30.80 7.26
C THR A 36 -16.16 30.71 6.67
N VAL A 37 -15.21 30.10 7.39
CA VAL A 37 -13.84 29.87 6.89
C VAL A 37 -13.84 29.03 5.62
N SER A 38 -14.67 27.98 5.54
CA SER A 38 -14.80 27.14 4.35
C SER A 38 -15.33 27.91 3.14
N ARG A 39 -16.35 28.76 3.31
CA ARG A 39 -16.87 29.63 2.25
C ARG A 39 -15.81 30.62 1.76
N ILE A 40 -15.00 31.14 2.67
CA ILE A 40 -13.90 32.07 2.33
C ILE A 40 -12.83 31.36 1.52
N LEU A 41 -12.39 30.17 1.95
CA LEU A 41 -11.44 29.37 1.18
C LEU A 41 -11.98 29.04 -0.23
N GLN A 42 -13.27 28.70 -0.34
CA GLN A 42 -13.92 28.47 -1.65
C GLN A 42 -13.90 29.73 -2.53
N LYS A 43 -14.28 30.90 -1.98
CA LYS A 43 -14.24 32.18 -2.72
C LYS A 43 -12.83 32.54 -3.19
N LEU A 44 -11.81 32.21 -2.40
CA LEU A 44 -10.40 32.45 -2.74
C LEU A 44 -9.80 31.37 -3.66
N GLY A 45 -10.56 30.33 -4.03
CA GLY A 45 -10.06 29.20 -4.82
C GLY A 45 -9.02 28.34 -4.08
N LEU A 46 -8.94 28.43 -2.75
CA LEU A 46 -7.93 27.76 -1.93
C LEU A 46 -8.44 26.41 -1.43
N ARG A 47 -7.64 25.36 -1.60
CA ARG A 47 -7.94 24.00 -1.12
C ARG A 47 -6.75 23.44 -0.37
N SER A 48 -7.00 22.73 0.73
CA SER A 48 -5.93 22.07 1.48
C SER A 48 -5.17 21.10 0.57
N LYS A 49 -3.85 21.24 0.52
CA LYS A 49 -2.90 20.27 0.02
C LYS A 49 -2.88 19.12 1.01
N VAL A 50 -3.72 18.12 0.78
CA VAL A 50 -3.61 16.85 1.48
C VAL A 50 -2.21 16.31 1.18
N ALA A 51 -1.35 16.25 2.20
CA ALA A 51 -0.03 15.65 2.06
C ALA A 51 -0.23 14.21 1.56
N ARG A 52 0.43 13.83 0.47
CA ARG A 52 0.41 12.45 -0.02
C ARG A 52 0.97 11.57 1.11
N LYS A 53 0.30 10.45 1.42
CA LYS A 53 0.80 9.44 2.38
C LYS A 53 2.27 9.10 2.06
N PHE A 54 3.08 8.95 3.11
CA PHE A 54 4.48 8.55 3.07
C PHE A 54 4.69 7.37 2.09
N LYS A 55 5.64 7.51 1.16
CA LYS A 55 6.11 6.41 0.31
C LYS A 55 7.42 5.87 0.88
N LEU A 56 7.48 4.55 1.08
CA LEU A 56 8.69 3.85 1.52
C LEU A 56 9.85 4.10 0.53
N ARG A 57 11.07 4.15 1.05
CA ARG A 57 12.30 4.34 0.26
C ARG A 57 12.60 3.04 -0.49
N VAL A 58 12.31 2.99 -1.79
CA VAL A 58 12.64 1.85 -2.66
C VAL A 58 14.17 1.74 -2.79
N ALA A 59 14.70 0.52 -2.62
CA ALA A 59 16.09 0.15 -2.84
C ALA A 59 16.57 0.51 -4.28
N PRO A 60 17.88 0.56 -4.57
CA PRO A 60 18.41 1.07 -5.82
C PRO A 60 17.77 0.41 -7.05
N LYS A 61 17.34 1.25 -7.99
CA LYS A 61 16.62 0.97 -9.25
C LYS A 61 17.27 -0.08 -10.17
N LEU A 62 18.49 -0.54 -9.87
CA LEU A 62 19.31 -1.37 -10.75
C LEU A 62 18.78 -2.79 -10.94
N PHE A 63 18.12 -3.41 -9.95
CA PHE A 63 17.61 -4.78 -10.10
C PHE A 63 16.24 -4.89 -10.78
N TYR A 64 15.44 -3.81 -10.79
CA TYR A 64 14.03 -3.87 -11.17
C TYR A 64 13.79 -3.94 -12.68
N ASN A 65 14.71 -3.43 -13.49
CA ASN A 65 14.57 -3.38 -14.94
C ASN A 65 15.00 -4.67 -15.66
N MET A 66 15.55 -5.67 -14.96
CA MET A 66 16.16 -6.84 -15.60
C MET A 66 15.22 -8.03 -15.83
N LEU A 67 14.08 -8.11 -15.12
CA LEU A 67 13.18 -9.25 -15.23
C LEU A 67 11.89 -8.88 -15.98
N PRO A 68 11.60 -9.46 -17.16
CA PRO A 68 10.37 -9.20 -17.89
C PRO A 68 9.16 -9.73 -17.11
N ASN A 69 8.05 -8.99 -17.12
CA ASN A 69 6.78 -9.46 -16.58
C ASN A 69 6.11 -10.42 -17.57
N THR A 70 6.47 -11.70 -17.49
CA THR A 70 5.94 -12.75 -18.38
C THR A 70 4.47 -13.07 -18.15
N LEU A 71 3.93 -12.81 -16.95
CA LEU A 71 2.51 -13.04 -16.65
C LEU A 71 1.62 -12.02 -17.37
N ASN A 72 2.09 -10.78 -17.51
CA ASN A 72 1.40 -9.69 -18.23
C ASN A 72 -0.12 -9.59 -17.95
N ARG A 73 -0.50 -9.70 -16.66
CA ARG A 73 -1.90 -9.66 -16.19
C ARG A 73 -2.82 -10.79 -16.74
N GLN A 74 -2.25 -11.87 -17.27
CA GLN A 74 -3.00 -13.06 -17.65
C GLN A 74 -3.31 -13.92 -16.42
N PHE A 75 -4.45 -13.66 -15.78
CA PHE A 75 -4.84 -14.28 -14.50
C PHE A 75 -5.73 -15.53 -14.62
N ASN A 76 -5.85 -16.07 -15.84
CA ASN A 76 -6.73 -17.20 -16.17
C ASN A 76 -5.95 -18.25 -16.99
N PRO A 77 -5.02 -19.01 -16.36
CA PRO A 77 -4.38 -20.15 -17.03
C PRO A 77 -5.42 -21.23 -17.38
N GLU A 78 -5.09 -22.13 -18.31
CA GLU A 78 -6.01 -23.15 -18.85
C GLU A 78 -6.07 -24.42 -18.01
N ARG A 79 -5.02 -24.71 -17.22
CA ARG A 79 -4.95 -25.90 -16.38
C ARG A 79 -4.22 -25.64 -15.04
N PRO A 80 -4.46 -26.48 -14.01
CA PRO A 80 -3.75 -26.39 -12.75
C PRO A 80 -2.22 -26.47 -12.92
N ASN A 81 -1.50 -25.88 -11.96
CA ASN A 81 -0.03 -25.86 -11.90
C ASN A 81 0.68 -25.16 -13.07
N GLN A 82 0.00 -24.39 -13.93
CA GLN A 82 0.70 -23.56 -14.93
C GLN A 82 1.31 -22.30 -14.32
N VAL A 83 0.51 -21.59 -13.51
CA VAL A 83 0.93 -20.36 -12.86
C VAL A 83 0.60 -20.43 -11.39
N LEU A 84 1.63 -20.34 -10.55
CA LEU A 84 1.50 -20.14 -9.12
C LEU A 84 1.76 -18.68 -8.81
N VAL A 85 0.95 -18.11 -7.93
CA VAL A 85 1.17 -16.76 -7.40
C VAL A 85 1.49 -16.86 -5.91
N THR A 86 2.37 -15.99 -5.43
CA THR A 86 2.72 -15.92 -4.01
C THR A 86 2.79 -14.47 -3.53
N ASN A 87 2.38 -14.27 -2.28
CA ASN A 87 2.53 -13.00 -1.58
C ASN A 87 2.90 -13.23 -0.11
N ILE A 88 3.53 -12.24 0.51
CA ILE A 88 3.72 -12.16 1.95
C ILE A 88 2.85 -11.03 2.49
N THR A 89 2.06 -11.33 3.52
CA THR A 89 1.29 -10.34 4.27
C THR A 89 1.67 -10.39 5.74
N TYR A 90 1.30 -9.36 6.49
CA TYR A 90 1.55 -9.24 7.91
C TYR A 90 0.22 -9.17 8.67
N ILE A 91 0.16 -9.89 9.78
CA ILE A 91 -1.00 -9.99 10.66
C ILE A 91 -0.58 -9.42 12.01
N LYS A 92 -1.34 -8.44 12.52
CA LYS A 92 -1.10 -7.90 13.86
C LYS A 92 -1.72 -8.82 14.89
N THR A 93 -0.93 -9.26 15.87
CA THR A 93 -1.40 -10.07 17.02
C THR A 93 -1.10 -9.32 18.32
N HIS A 94 -1.52 -9.89 19.46
CA HIS A 94 -1.20 -9.37 20.79
C HIS A 94 0.29 -9.52 21.15
N GLU A 95 0.98 -10.46 20.53
CA GLU A 95 2.39 -10.80 20.79
C GLU A 95 3.35 -10.13 19.80
N GLY A 96 2.83 -9.42 18.79
CA GLY A 96 3.63 -8.71 17.79
C GLY A 96 3.10 -8.90 16.37
N TRP A 97 4.02 -8.85 15.40
CA TRP A 97 3.71 -9.07 13.99
C TRP A 97 3.96 -10.52 13.60
N LEU A 98 2.98 -11.13 12.95
CA LEU A 98 3.10 -12.44 12.33
C LEU A 98 3.11 -12.30 10.81
N TYR A 99 4.13 -12.83 10.15
CA TYR A 99 4.23 -12.81 8.70
C TYR A 99 3.65 -14.08 8.12
N LEU A 100 2.78 -13.96 7.13
CA LEU A 100 2.10 -15.05 6.45
C LEU A 100 2.51 -15.07 4.99
N CYS A 101 3.07 -16.18 4.53
CA CYS A 101 3.31 -16.46 3.12
C CYS A 101 2.25 -17.43 2.59
N VAL A 102 1.65 -17.11 1.44
CA VAL A 102 0.59 -17.92 0.81
C VAL A 102 0.95 -18.18 -0.64
N ILE A 103 0.81 -19.43 -1.07
CA ILE A 103 0.98 -19.85 -2.46
C ILE A 103 -0.35 -20.34 -3.00
N ILE A 104 -0.78 -19.76 -4.11
CA ILE A 104 -2.07 -20.00 -4.75
C ILE A 104 -1.84 -20.51 -6.17
N ASP A 105 -2.61 -21.53 -6.56
CA ASP A 105 -2.77 -21.93 -7.96
C ASP A 105 -3.71 -20.96 -8.67
N LEU A 106 -3.24 -20.27 -9.70
CA LEU A 106 -4.00 -19.21 -10.36
C LEU A 106 -5.19 -19.74 -11.17
N PHE A 107 -5.16 -21.03 -11.58
CA PHE A 107 -6.25 -21.69 -12.32
C PHE A 107 -7.53 -21.73 -11.50
N GLY A 108 -7.49 -22.42 -10.36
CA GLY A 108 -8.66 -22.60 -9.48
C GLY A 108 -8.71 -21.65 -8.29
N ARG A 109 -7.78 -20.69 -8.20
CA ARG A 109 -7.56 -19.81 -7.03
C ARG A 109 -7.41 -20.57 -5.71
N LYS A 110 -6.91 -21.80 -5.79
CA LYS A 110 -6.77 -22.70 -4.64
C LYS A 110 -5.47 -22.39 -3.89
N VAL A 111 -5.56 -22.20 -2.58
CA VAL A 111 -4.39 -22.16 -1.71
C VAL A 111 -3.74 -23.54 -1.69
N ILE A 112 -2.51 -23.64 -2.19
CA ILE A 112 -1.73 -24.89 -2.18
C ILE A 112 -1.07 -25.06 -0.82
N ARG A 113 -0.43 -24.00 -0.34
CA ARG A 113 0.29 -23.96 0.94
C ARG A 113 0.25 -22.56 1.52
N GLN A 114 0.24 -22.52 2.84
CA GLN A 114 0.50 -21.32 3.62
C GLN A 114 1.47 -21.65 4.76
N GLN A 115 2.24 -20.66 5.20
CA GLN A 115 3.12 -20.78 6.34
C GLN A 115 3.27 -19.42 7.02
N THR A 116 3.44 -19.45 8.34
CA THR A 116 3.65 -18.25 9.16
C THR A 116 5.05 -18.23 9.76
N SER A 117 5.54 -17.04 10.11
CA SER A 117 6.82 -16.82 10.80
C SER A 117 6.77 -15.51 11.60
N SER A 118 7.53 -15.43 12.69
CA SER A 118 7.79 -14.18 13.42
C SER A 118 8.74 -13.24 12.66
N HIS A 119 9.41 -13.73 11.61
CA HIS A 119 10.35 -12.96 10.79
C HIS A 119 10.00 -13.02 9.30
N ILE A 120 10.14 -11.88 8.61
CA ILE A 120 10.06 -11.81 7.16
C ILE A 120 11.44 -12.11 6.55
N ASP A 121 11.68 -13.38 6.26
CA ASP A 121 12.96 -13.84 5.70
C ASP A 121 12.78 -14.70 4.44
N ARG A 122 13.89 -15.01 3.79
CA ARG A 122 13.90 -15.87 2.61
C ARG A 122 13.41 -17.29 2.93
N ASN A 123 13.64 -17.76 4.17
CA ASN A 123 13.29 -19.12 4.58
C ASN A 123 11.78 -19.32 4.57
N LEU A 124 11.01 -18.35 5.05
CA LEU A 124 9.54 -18.37 5.01
C LEU A 124 9.05 -18.66 3.59
N VAL A 125 9.54 -17.91 2.59
CA VAL A 125 9.12 -18.05 1.20
C VAL A 125 9.62 -19.36 0.60
N CYS A 126 10.91 -19.66 0.73
CA CYS A 126 11.52 -20.85 0.14
C CYS A 126 10.90 -22.14 0.70
N ASN A 127 10.64 -22.21 2.01
CA ASN A 127 10.03 -23.38 2.63
C ASN A 127 8.57 -23.54 2.21
N THR A 128 7.80 -22.44 2.17
CA THR A 128 6.42 -22.47 1.68
C THR A 128 6.36 -22.99 0.24
N LEU A 129 7.27 -22.53 -0.63
CA LEU A 129 7.36 -22.96 -2.02
C LEU A 129 7.75 -24.43 -2.16
N LYS A 130 8.79 -24.88 -1.46
CA LYS A 130 9.20 -26.29 -1.46
C LYS A 130 8.03 -27.20 -1.04
N HIS A 131 7.33 -26.84 0.03
CA HIS A 131 6.18 -27.60 0.50
C HIS A 131 4.99 -27.56 -0.47
N ALA A 132 4.76 -26.43 -1.15
CA ALA A 132 3.72 -26.32 -2.17
C ALA A 132 4.00 -27.22 -3.39
N LEU A 133 5.23 -27.20 -3.89
CA LEU A 133 5.66 -28.04 -5.01
C LEU A 133 5.64 -29.52 -4.65
N PHE A 134 6.13 -29.88 -3.45
CA PHE A 134 6.07 -31.25 -2.95
C PHE A 134 4.63 -31.78 -2.91
N ARG A 135 3.67 -30.98 -2.40
CA ARG A 135 2.24 -31.35 -2.37
C ARG A 135 1.65 -31.61 -3.75
N ARG A 136 2.24 -31.03 -4.80
CA ARG A 136 1.83 -31.20 -6.20
C ARG A 136 2.70 -32.20 -6.97
N GLN A 137 3.59 -32.92 -6.29
CA GLN A 137 4.54 -33.88 -6.88
C GLN A 137 5.50 -33.22 -7.89
N PHE A 138 5.97 -32.00 -7.61
CA PHE A 138 6.93 -31.26 -8.43
C PHE A 138 6.57 -31.21 -9.93
N PRO A 139 5.44 -30.57 -10.29
CA PRO A 139 5.03 -30.42 -11.67
C PRO A 139 6.10 -29.69 -12.49
N LYS A 140 6.24 -30.05 -13.78
CA LYS A 140 7.16 -29.39 -14.71
C LYS A 140 6.48 -28.23 -15.43
N GLY A 141 7.26 -27.22 -15.80
CA GLY A 141 6.77 -26.07 -16.57
C GLY A 141 5.91 -25.08 -15.79
N VAL A 142 6.05 -25.05 -14.46
CA VAL A 142 5.31 -24.13 -13.59
C VAL A 142 6.00 -22.77 -13.57
N SER A 143 5.24 -21.71 -13.85
CA SER A 143 5.68 -20.34 -13.64
C SER A 143 5.29 -19.87 -12.24
N LEU A 144 6.25 -19.36 -11.48
CA LEU A 144 5.99 -18.70 -10.19
C LEU A 144 6.01 -17.18 -10.38
N HIS A 145 4.91 -16.53 -10.05
CA HIS A 145 4.80 -15.08 -10.04
C HIS A 145 4.80 -14.57 -8.60
N ILE A 146 5.69 -13.61 -8.32
CA ILE A 146 5.83 -12.95 -7.04
C ILE A 146 5.58 -11.47 -7.28
N ASP A 147 4.66 -10.87 -6.53
CA ASP A 147 4.48 -9.43 -6.61
C ASP A 147 5.74 -8.71 -6.12
N ARG A 148 6.13 -7.66 -6.84
CA ARG A 148 7.24 -6.81 -6.44
C ARG A 148 6.65 -5.80 -5.47
N GLY A 149 6.75 -6.09 -4.17
CA GLY A 149 6.30 -5.20 -3.11
C GLY A 149 6.65 -3.73 -3.41
N SER A 150 5.68 -2.85 -3.15
CA SER A 150 5.76 -1.41 -3.44
C SER A 150 6.64 -0.64 -2.48
#